data_AF-A0A7J4ZWB3-F1
#
_entry.id   AF-A0A7J4ZWB3-F1
#
_cell.length_a   1.000
_cell.length_b   1.000
_cell.length_c   1.000
_cell.angle_alpha   90.00
_cell.angle_beta   90.00
_cell.angle_gamma   90.00
#
_symmetry.space_group_name_H-M   'P 1'
#
loop_
_entity.id
_entity.type
_entity.pdbx_description
1 polymer ?
#
loop_
_entity_poly.entity_id
_entity_poly.type
_entity_poly.pdbx_seq_one_letter_code
_entity_poly.pdbx_strand_id
1 'polypeptide(L)'
;LGHPAAGAAIRLLTDDLRPVPAGSLGEVFIGGPGVARGYHDRPALTAERFPPDPYGPPGSRLYRTGDLARQLPDGTYHFAGRVDDQVKLHGHRIELGEIESVLLRHPDVRAAAVGLHQGTAGPRLVGYVVPEAGPDDATLAEYAARYLPATMVPAAWVRLAALPLTPHGKLDRAALPAPAERVGEAPRDDLERRVAQVWAEVLGKSPGRDDNFFSLGGHSLRATMVAVRLRERFGLPISAAIVFEAQTVAAMADQLRAEVTAGPSTGGEDDPVVTGAGEPSEPEPVLVPPGGKTSSPGRVLSFAQQRLWFLHTLDPKSTAYNTQTAWHIDGELDLDHLDTAIDEIIRRHEVLRTTFAEHDGIPVQIVHPEPTHHRTRHDLSHIHPDHHDHHVREILRAELDQPFDLTTGPLLRSHVLQLAPTSHVLCLTWHHIVLDGWSVGVFHTELDHLYTDLAHGRAPSLPPLTTQYADIAQRQRHHWQSADAQQHLHELAARLRDAPP
;
A
#
# COMPACT_ATOMS: atom_id res chain seq x y z
N LEU A 1 5.99 -9.19 -18.79
CA LEU A 1 5.01 -8.27 -19.41
C LEU A 1 3.82 -9.05 -19.95
N GLY A 2 3.96 -10.34 -20.30
CA GLY A 2 2.83 -11.16 -20.74
C GLY A 2 2.43 -10.82 -22.18
N HIS A 3 1.15 -10.96 -22.51
CA HIS A 3 0.62 -10.65 -23.84
C HIS A 3 0.14 -9.19 -23.96
N PRO A 4 0.18 -8.61 -25.17
CA PRO A 4 -0.42 -7.30 -25.43
C PRO A 4 -1.92 -7.27 -25.11
N ALA A 5 -2.40 -6.15 -24.55
CA ALA A 5 -3.83 -5.90 -24.43
C ALA A 5 -4.49 -5.77 -25.82
N ALA A 6 -5.80 -6.05 -25.90
CA ALA A 6 -6.54 -5.99 -27.16
C ALA A 6 -6.40 -4.62 -27.84
N GLY A 7 -5.99 -4.62 -29.12
CA GLY A 7 -5.77 -3.41 -29.90
C GLY A 7 -4.43 -2.71 -29.67
N ALA A 8 -3.64 -3.11 -28.66
CA ALA A 8 -2.28 -2.60 -28.46
C ALA A 8 -1.28 -3.38 -29.33
N ALA A 9 -0.45 -2.66 -30.07
CA ALA A 9 0.64 -3.23 -30.85
C ALA A 9 1.97 -3.05 -30.09
N ILE A 10 2.54 -4.13 -29.57
CA ILE A 10 3.88 -4.10 -28.95
C ILE A 10 4.92 -4.39 -30.02
N ARG A 11 5.93 -3.54 -30.11
CA ARG A 11 7.06 -3.70 -31.03
C ARG A 11 8.37 -3.58 -30.28
N LEU A 12 9.26 -4.54 -30.49
CA LEU A 12 10.62 -4.50 -29.98
C LEU A 12 11.51 -3.91 -31.06
N LEU A 13 11.97 -2.68 -30.84
CA LEU A 13 12.72 -1.92 -31.84
C LEU A 13 14.09 -1.50 -31.30
N THR A 14 15.01 -1.22 -32.22
CA THR A 14 16.26 -0.49 -31.97
C THR A 14 16.00 1.02 -31.92
N ASP A 15 17.01 1.81 -31.52
CA ASP A 15 16.93 3.29 -31.51
C ASP A 15 16.50 3.89 -32.86
N ASP A 16 16.93 3.29 -33.99
CA ASP A 16 16.54 3.69 -35.35
C ASP A 16 15.15 3.19 -35.79
N LEU A 17 14.29 2.77 -34.86
CA LEU A 17 12.95 2.22 -35.09
C LEU A 17 12.91 0.98 -36.00
N ARG A 18 13.97 0.16 -35.99
CA ARG A 18 14.03 -1.11 -36.75
C ARG A 18 13.69 -2.31 -35.85
N PRO A 19 12.98 -3.34 -36.32
CA PRO A 19 12.64 -4.49 -35.50
C PRO A 19 13.89 -5.27 -35.12
N VAL A 20 13.94 -5.77 -33.88
CA VAL A 20 14.98 -6.70 -33.44
C VAL A 20 14.63 -8.13 -33.86
N PRO A 21 15.62 -9.03 -34.05
CA PRO A 21 15.35 -10.43 -34.33
C PRO A 21 14.56 -11.12 -33.20
N ALA A 22 13.76 -12.15 -33.54
CA ALA A 22 12.99 -12.90 -32.56
C ALA A 22 13.88 -13.46 -31.43
N GLY A 23 13.41 -13.34 -30.18
CA GLY A 23 14.16 -13.74 -28.98
C GLY A 23 15.25 -12.76 -28.54
N SER A 24 15.58 -11.74 -29.33
CA SER A 24 16.55 -10.71 -28.97
C SER A 24 15.94 -9.64 -28.05
N LEU A 25 16.80 -8.97 -27.31
CA LEU A 25 16.45 -7.81 -26.50
C LEU A 25 16.18 -6.61 -27.42
N GLY A 26 15.08 -5.90 -27.19
CA GLY A 26 14.77 -4.64 -27.86
C GLY A 26 14.02 -3.69 -26.93
N GLU A 27 14.01 -2.41 -27.27
CA GLU A 27 13.21 -1.43 -26.54
C GLU A 27 11.73 -1.61 -26.91
N VAL A 28 10.86 -1.49 -25.91
CA VAL A 28 9.42 -1.64 -26.05
C VAL A 28 8.81 -0.35 -26.58
N PHE A 29 8.14 -0.46 -27.72
CA PHE A 29 7.29 0.56 -28.31
C PHE A 29 5.84 0.09 -28.35
N ILE A 30 4.92 0.97 -27.97
CA ILE A 30 3.49 0.68 -27.93
C ILE A 30 2.79 1.49 -29.03
N GLY A 31 2.10 0.83 -29.95
CA GLY A 31 1.21 1.43 -30.94
C GLY A 31 -0.26 1.07 -30.68
N GLY A 32 -1.16 1.71 -31.44
CA GLY A 32 -2.60 1.41 -31.42
C GLY A 32 -3.45 2.47 -30.71
N PRO A 33 -4.75 2.21 -30.51
CA PRO A 33 -5.71 3.20 -30.03
C PRO A 33 -5.45 3.72 -28.61
N GLY A 34 -4.70 2.98 -27.79
CA GLY A 34 -4.33 3.37 -26.43
C GLY A 34 -3.20 4.41 -26.34
N VAL A 35 -2.58 4.79 -27.47
CA VAL A 35 -1.51 5.80 -27.48
C VAL A 35 -2.10 7.19 -27.24
N ALA A 36 -1.70 7.82 -26.14
CA ALA A 36 -2.18 9.13 -25.72
C ALA A 36 -1.86 10.25 -26.73
N ARG A 37 -2.52 11.40 -26.57
CA ARG A 37 -2.24 12.60 -27.40
C ARG A 37 -0.77 13.05 -27.27
N GLY A 38 -0.22 13.00 -26.06
CA GLY A 38 1.11 13.46 -25.71
C GLY A 38 1.15 13.99 -24.28
N TYR A 39 2.24 14.67 -23.92
CA TYR A 39 2.37 15.38 -22.65
C TYR A 39 1.80 16.80 -22.76
N HIS A 40 1.00 17.20 -21.78
CA HIS A 40 0.43 18.54 -21.71
C HIS A 40 1.54 19.61 -21.63
N ASP A 41 1.44 20.65 -22.48
CA ASP A 41 2.40 21.75 -22.61
C ASP A 41 3.88 21.36 -22.78
N ARG A 42 4.14 20.14 -23.29
CA ARG A 42 5.50 19.65 -23.56
C ARG A 42 5.60 19.05 -24.98
N PRO A 43 5.53 19.89 -26.03
CA PRO A 43 5.54 19.41 -27.42
C PRO A 43 6.87 18.75 -27.82
N ALA A 44 8.02 19.25 -27.36
CA ALA A 44 9.32 18.65 -27.65
C ALA A 44 9.45 17.23 -27.08
N LEU A 45 9.10 17.04 -25.81
CA LEU A 45 9.09 15.73 -25.15
C LEU A 45 8.05 14.79 -25.78
N THR A 46 6.90 15.34 -26.21
CA THR A 46 5.89 14.57 -26.94
C THR A 46 6.44 14.07 -28.27
N ALA A 47 7.12 14.91 -29.04
CA ALA A 47 7.72 14.48 -30.31
C ALA A 47 8.82 13.42 -30.12
N GLU A 48 9.60 13.54 -29.04
CA GLU A 48 10.64 12.57 -28.68
C GLU A 48 10.06 11.21 -28.27
N ARG A 49 9.03 11.20 -27.41
CA ARG A 49 8.45 9.98 -26.84
C ARG A 49 7.34 9.36 -27.68
N PHE A 50 6.74 10.12 -28.59
CA PHE A 50 5.68 9.66 -29.47
C PHE A 50 6.04 9.75 -30.96
N PRO A 51 7.06 9.01 -31.42
CA PRO A 51 7.49 9.06 -32.82
C PRO A 51 6.41 8.47 -33.76
N PRO A 52 6.47 8.79 -35.06
CA PRO A 52 5.63 8.13 -36.06
C PRO A 52 5.78 6.61 -36.03
N ASP A 53 4.69 5.87 -36.26
CA ASP A 53 4.73 4.41 -36.38
C ASP A 53 4.93 3.99 -37.84
N PRO A 54 6.14 3.56 -38.25
CA PRO A 54 6.39 3.16 -39.64
C PRO A 54 5.74 1.80 -39.99
N TYR A 55 5.21 1.08 -39.01
CA TYR A 55 4.60 -0.24 -39.19
C TYR A 55 3.09 -0.23 -38.90
N GLY A 56 2.51 0.94 -38.67
CA GLY A 56 1.08 1.12 -38.43
C GLY A 56 0.37 1.78 -39.62
N PRO A 57 -0.94 2.02 -39.52
CA PRO A 57 -1.69 2.80 -40.52
C PRO A 57 -1.11 4.21 -40.70
N PRO A 58 -1.31 4.85 -41.87
CA PRO A 58 -0.86 6.23 -42.09
C PRO A 58 -1.32 7.19 -40.99
N GLY A 59 -0.39 7.96 -40.43
CA GLY A 59 -0.65 8.91 -39.34
C GLY A 59 -0.65 8.32 -37.93
N SER A 60 -0.42 7.01 -37.79
CA SER A 60 -0.27 6.39 -36.48
C SER A 60 1.07 6.76 -35.81
N ARG A 61 1.10 6.65 -34.48
CA ARG A 61 2.25 6.98 -33.63
C ARG A 61 2.53 5.82 -32.68
N LEU A 62 3.80 5.68 -32.32
CA LEU A 62 4.24 4.81 -31.23
C LEU A 62 4.35 5.63 -29.94
N TYR A 63 4.41 4.95 -28.81
CA TYR A 63 4.93 5.47 -27.55
C TYR A 63 6.17 4.67 -27.16
N ARG A 64 7.29 5.39 -26.96
CA ARG A 64 8.59 4.85 -26.56
C ARG A 64 8.66 4.71 -25.04
N THR A 65 8.62 3.49 -24.51
CA THR A 65 8.46 3.28 -23.06
C THR A 65 9.77 3.41 -22.27
N GLY A 66 10.92 3.24 -22.93
CA GLY A 66 12.20 3.11 -22.25
C GLY A 66 12.39 1.76 -21.56
N ASP A 67 11.52 0.77 -21.77
CA ASP A 67 11.69 -0.57 -21.22
C ASP A 67 12.41 -1.48 -22.23
N LEU A 68 13.28 -2.37 -21.73
CA LEU A 68 13.89 -3.43 -22.51
C LEU A 68 13.12 -4.74 -22.28
N ALA A 69 12.75 -5.40 -23.35
CA ALA A 69 12.11 -6.71 -23.29
C ALA A 69 12.59 -7.61 -24.41
N ARG A 70 12.30 -8.91 -24.28
CA ARG A 70 12.43 -9.89 -25.36
C ARG A 70 11.12 -10.66 -25.51
N GLN A 71 10.81 -11.07 -26.73
CA GLN A 71 9.67 -11.94 -27.00
C GLN A 71 10.09 -13.40 -26.85
N LEU A 72 9.33 -14.18 -26.08
CA LEU A 72 9.53 -15.61 -25.91
C LEU A 72 8.84 -16.39 -27.04
N PRO A 73 9.21 -17.67 -27.26
CA PRO A 73 8.61 -18.50 -28.31
C PRO A 73 7.09 -18.69 -28.18
N ASP A 74 6.55 -18.57 -26.96
CA ASP A 74 5.11 -18.62 -26.66
C ASP A 74 4.37 -17.31 -27.00
N GLY A 75 5.08 -16.31 -27.54
CA GLY A 75 4.53 -15.01 -27.90
C GLY A 75 4.41 -14.02 -26.75
N THR A 76 4.79 -14.39 -25.53
CA THR A 76 4.82 -13.48 -24.37
C THR A 76 6.04 -12.57 -24.39
N TYR A 77 5.93 -11.40 -23.76
CA TYR A 77 7.04 -10.47 -23.59
C TYR A 77 7.62 -10.58 -22.18
N HIS A 78 8.91 -10.89 -22.11
CA HIS A 78 9.68 -10.94 -20.87
C HIS A 78 10.42 -9.61 -20.66
N PHE A 79 10.17 -8.96 -19.52
CA PHE A 79 10.84 -7.72 -19.13
C PHE A 79 12.30 -8.02 -18.77
N ALA A 80 13.22 -7.19 -19.24
CA ALA A 80 14.65 -7.42 -19.09
C ALA A 80 15.40 -6.22 -18.51
N GLY A 81 14.70 -5.12 -18.20
CA GLY A 81 15.28 -3.92 -17.63
C GLY A 81 14.77 -2.68 -18.36
N ARG A 82 15.50 -1.59 -18.24
CA ARG A 82 15.16 -0.32 -18.88
C ARG A 82 16.35 0.25 -19.61
N VAL A 83 16.06 1.02 -20.66
CA VAL A 83 17.01 1.83 -21.41
C VAL A 83 17.40 3.07 -20.59
N ASP A 84 16.47 3.57 -19.78
CA ASP A 84 16.69 4.67 -18.84
C ASP A 84 16.96 4.15 -17.42
N ASP A 85 17.66 4.95 -16.63
CA ASP A 85 18.17 4.58 -15.31
C ASP A 85 17.09 4.63 -14.19
N GLN A 86 15.81 4.47 -14.50
CA GLN A 86 14.76 4.56 -13.48
C GLN A 86 14.69 3.30 -12.62
N VAL A 87 14.54 3.48 -11.31
CA VAL A 87 14.46 2.38 -10.35
C VAL A 87 13.14 2.39 -9.57
N LYS A 88 12.69 1.21 -9.13
CA LYS A 88 11.57 1.08 -8.20
C LYS A 88 12.10 0.94 -6.78
N LEU A 89 11.73 1.85 -5.89
CA LEU A 89 12.08 1.79 -4.48
C LEU A 89 10.83 2.08 -3.63
N HIS A 90 10.49 1.16 -2.72
CA HIS A 90 9.35 1.27 -1.80
C HIS A 90 8.01 1.64 -2.48
N GLY A 91 7.76 1.11 -3.69
CA GLY A 91 6.55 1.40 -4.45
C GLY A 91 6.60 2.69 -5.28
N HIS A 92 7.66 3.49 -5.15
CA HIS A 92 7.89 4.69 -5.96
C HIS A 92 8.79 4.39 -7.15
N ARG A 93 8.46 5.03 -8.28
CA ARG A 93 9.28 5.05 -9.49
C ARG A 93 10.17 6.29 -9.42
N ILE A 94 11.48 6.08 -9.37
CA ILE A 94 12.48 7.12 -9.12
C ILE A 94 13.40 7.24 -10.34
N GLU A 95 13.51 8.48 -10.83
CA GLU A 95 14.45 8.95 -11.85
C GLU A 95 15.82 9.16 -11.19
N LEU A 96 16.80 8.27 -11.40
CA LEU A 96 18.12 8.44 -10.79
C LEU A 96 18.83 9.71 -11.26
N GLY A 97 18.65 10.09 -12.53
CA GLY A 97 19.20 11.30 -13.12
C GLY A 97 18.70 12.60 -12.47
N GLU A 98 17.51 12.60 -11.87
CA GLU A 98 17.00 13.75 -11.12
C GLU A 98 17.83 13.99 -9.86
N ILE A 99 18.14 12.91 -9.14
CA ILE A 99 18.98 12.95 -7.94
C ILE A 99 20.41 13.36 -8.34
N GLU A 100 20.98 12.75 -9.37
CA GLU A 100 22.31 13.10 -9.91
C GLU A 100 22.40 14.60 -10.25
N SER A 101 21.37 15.15 -10.90
CA SER A 101 21.29 16.56 -11.27
C SER A 101 21.24 17.49 -10.06
N VAL A 102 20.60 17.09 -8.97
CA VAL A 102 20.61 17.84 -7.70
C VAL A 102 22.01 17.80 -7.08
N LEU A 103 22.63 16.63 -7.00
CA LEU A 103 23.97 16.49 -6.41
C LEU A 103 25.03 17.28 -7.18
N LEU A 104 24.95 17.33 -8.52
CA LEU A 104 25.85 18.12 -9.36
C LEU A 104 25.73 19.65 -9.17
N ARG A 105 24.65 20.13 -8.54
CA ARG A 105 24.51 21.57 -8.20
C ARG A 105 25.20 21.94 -6.89
N HIS A 106 25.62 20.95 -6.10
CA HIS A 106 26.37 21.21 -4.88
C HIS A 106 27.75 21.77 -5.24
N PRO A 107 28.19 22.91 -4.67
CA PRO A 107 29.43 23.58 -5.07
C PRO A 107 30.68 22.71 -4.91
N ASP A 108 30.65 21.79 -3.93
CA ASP A 108 31.78 20.90 -3.64
C ASP A 108 31.69 19.51 -4.30
N VAL A 109 30.86 19.33 -5.34
CA VAL A 109 30.70 18.06 -6.07
C VAL A 109 31.01 18.26 -7.55
N ARG A 110 32.11 17.66 -8.02
CA ARG A 110 32.56 17.73 -9.42
C ARG A 110 31.79 16.78 -10.34
N ALA A 111 31.45 15.60 -9.85
CA ALA A 111 30.67 14.61 -10.58
C ALA A 111 29.82 13.78 -9.60
N ALA A 112 28.65 13.33 -10.04
CA ALA A 112 27.77 12.48 -9.26
C ALA A 112 27.14 11.38 -10.12
N ALA A 113 26.93 10.23 -9.50
CA ALA A 113 26.11 9.13 -10.02
C ALA A 113 25.23 8.60 -8.88
N VAL A 114 24.06 8.06 -9.19
CA VAL A 114 23.22 7.39 -8.20
C VAL A 114 22.94 5.97 -8.67
N GLY A 115 22.90 5.04 -7.73
CA GLY A 115 22.60 3.64 -7.99
C GLY A 115 21.69 3.05 -6.92
N LEU A 116 20.92 2.02 -7.31
CA LEU A 116 20.19 1.19 -6.37
C LEU A 116 21.09 0.05 -5.92
N HIS A 117 21.37 -0.04 -4.63
CA HIS A 117 22.14 -1.12 -4.04
C HIS A 117 21.24 -2.05 -3.23
N GLN A 118 21.39 -3.35 -3.46
CA GLN A 118 20.72 -4.41 -2.69
C GLN A 118 21.60 -4.74 -1.48
N GLY A 119 21.36 -4.08 -0.36
CA GLY A 119 22.05 -4.38 0.90
C GLY A 119 21.36 -5.47 1.71
N THR A 120 22.01 -5.92 2.78
CA THR A 120 21.41 -6.82 3.80
C THR A 120 20.10 -6.26 4.40
N ALA A 121 20.00 -4.93 4.48
CA ALA A 121 18.81 -4.21 4.91
C ALA A 121 17.72 -4.03 3.82
N GLY A 122 17.93 -4.52 2.60
CA GLY A 122 17.04 -4.30 1.45
C GLY A 122 17.56 -3.25 0.46
N PRO A 123 16.78 -2.94 -0.59
CA PRO A 123 17.17 -1.99 -1.62
C PRO A 123 17.26 -0.57 -1.04
N ARG A 124 18.35 0.14 -1.35
CA ARG A 124 18.55 1.55 -0.97
C ARG A 124 19.27 2.34 -2.06
N LEU A 125 19.04 3.64 -2.11
CA LEU A 125 19.79 4.54 -2.99
C LEU A 125 21.18 4.81 -2.43
N VAL A 126 22.19 4.81 -3.30
CA VAL A 126 23.59 5.12 -3.00
C VAL A 126 24.03 6.26 -3.89
N GLY A 127 24.53 7.34 -3.28
CA GLY A 127 25.09 8.50 -3.97
C GLY A 127 26.60 8.34 -4.12
N TYR A 128 27.08 8.28 -5.36
CA TYR A 128 28.48 8.25 -5.70
C TYR A 128 28.93 9.65 -6.08
N VAL A 129 29.84 10.23 -5.31
CA VAL A 129 30.28 11.61 -5.51
C VAL A 129 31.78 11.69 -5.74
N VAL A 130 32.17 12.57 -6.64
CA VAL A 130 33.54 12.98 -6.86
C VAL A 130 33.70 14.37 -6.25
N PRO A 131 34.27 14.49 -5.04
CA PRO A 131 34.27 15.73 -4.29
C PRO A 131 35.29 16.74 -4.83
N GLU A 132 34.96 18.02 -4.67
CA GLU A 132 35.86 19.17 -4.92
C GLU A 132 36.45 19.70 -3.59
N ALA A 133 35.64 19.77 -2.52
CA ALA A 133 36.08 20.18 -1.17
C ALA A 133 35.70 19.22 -0.03
N GLY A 134 35.51 17.93 -0.33
CA GLY A 134 35.29 16.88 0.69
C GLY A 134 34.08 17.06 1.63
N PRO A 135 32.89 17.46 1.15
CA PRO A 135 31.71 17.67 2.02
C PRO A 135 31.31 16.36 2.69
N ASP A 136 30.97 16.34 3.98
CA ASP A 136 30.57 15.10 4.66
C ASP A 136 29.21 14.56 4.18
N ASP A 137 28.89 13.31 4.57
CA ASP A 137 27.68 12.62 4.12
C ASP A 137 26.39 13.31 4.59
N ALA A 138 26.42 13.94 5.77
CA ALA A 138 25.29 14.68 6.32
C ALA A 138 25.01 15.96 5.51
N THR A 139 26.05 16.68 5.12
CA THR A 139 25.96 17.88 4.27
C THR A 139 25.33 17.55 2.92
N LEU A 140 25.74 16.44 2.29
CA LEU A 140 25.18 15.99 1.01
C LEU A 140 23.70 15.59 1.14
N ALA A 141 23.34 14.86 2.19
CA ALA A 141 21.96 14.46 2.45
C ALA A 141 21.06 15.66 2.75
N GLU A 142 21.52 16.61 3.57
CA GLU A 142 20.79 17.83 3.89
C GLU A 142 20.56 18.68 2.63
N TYR A 143 21.59 18.85 1.79
CA TYR A 143 21.45 19.56 0.53
C TYR A 143 20.43 18.89 -0.40
N ALA A 144 20.51 17.58 -0.57
CA ALA A 144 19.57 16.82 -1.38
C ALA A 144 18.12 16.97 -0.86
N ALA A 145 17.91 16.89 0.46
CA ALA A 145 16.61 16.99 1.10
C ALA A 145 15.93 18.36 0.92
N ARG A 146 16.68 19.43 0.58
CA ARG A 146 16.09 20.75 0.26
C ARG A 146 15.34 20.76 -1.07
N TYR A 147 15.68 19.84 -1.98
CA TYR A 147 15.16 19.82 -3.35
C TYR A 147 14.43 18.52 -3.71
N LEU A 148 14.65 17.45 -2.93
CA LEU A 148 14.11 16.12 -3.20
C LEU A 148 13.23 15.62 -2.05
N PRO A 149 12.18 14.83 -2.34
CA PRO A 149 11.47 14.08 -1.33
C PRO A 149 12.41 13.14 -0.55
N ALA A 150 12.10 12.86 0.72
CA ALA A 150 12.92 12.01 1.59
C ALA A 150 13.22 10.62 0.99
N THR A 151 12.30 10.05 0.20
CA THR A 151 12.47 8.74 -0.47
C THR A 151 13.47 8.74 -1.62
N MET A 152 13.84 9.92 -2.13
CA MET A 152 14.82 10.11 -3.21
C MET A 152 16.21 10.51 -2.70
N VAL A 153 16.35 10.84 -1.42
CA VAL A 153 17.65 11.16 -0.82
C VAL A 153 18.46 9.87 -0.66
N PRO A 154 19.70 9.79 -1.18
CA PRO A 154 20.53 8.61 -0.98
C PRO A 154 20.78 8.29 0.49
N ALA A 155 20.64 7.01 0.84
CA ALA A 155 20.82 6.51 2.21
C ALA A 155 22.28 6.11 2.51
N ALA A 156 23.14 6.07 1.49
CA ALA A 156 24.57 5.82 1.63
C ALA A 156 25.36 6.65 0.61
N TRP A 157 26.60 6.97 0.96
CA TRP A 157 27.46 7.82 0.14
C TRP A 157 28.81 7.14 -0.09
N VAL A 158 29.30 7.24 -1.32
CA VAL A 158 30.60 6.68 -1.71
C VAL A 158 31.39 7.76 -2.43
N ARG A 159 32.61 8.02 -1.94
CA ARG A 159 33.52 9.00 -2.53
C ARG A 159 34.43 8.31 -3.52
N LEU A 160 34.51 8.86 -4.73
CA LEU A 160 35.34 8.34 -5.81
C LEU A 160 36.33 9.41 -6.28
N ALA A 161 37.51 8.98 -6.72
CA ALA A 161 38.46 9.87 -7.39
C ALA A 161 37.94 10.31 -8.77
N ALA A 162 37.25 9.41 -9.46
CA ALA A 162 36.54 9.63 -10.72
C ALA A 162 35.40 8.60 -10.86
N LEU A 163 34.36 8.94 -11.62
CA LEU A 163 33.31 7.97 -11.96
C LEU A 163 33.86 6.94 -12.95
N PRO A 164 33.53 5.63 -12.79
CA PRO A 164 33.92 4.61 -13.75
C PRO A 164 33.21 4.87 -15.08
N LEU A 165 33.96 4.83 -16.19
CA LEU A 165 33.42 5.02 -17.53
C LEU A 165 33.65 3.76 -18.36
N THR A 166 32.67 3.42 -19.19
CA THR A 166 32.78 2.45 -20.28
C THR A 166 33.81 2.93 -21.32
N PRO A 167 34.31 2.04 -22.20
CA PRO A 167 35.20 2.42 -23.31
C PRO A 167 34.64 3.50 -24.25
N HIS A 168 33.31 3.71 -24.23
CA HIS A 168 32.61 4.74 -25.02
C HIS A 168 32.38 6.05 -24.25
N GLY A 169 32.98 6.22 -23.06
CA GLY A 169 32.89 7.45 -22.27
C GLY A 169 31.57 7.64 -21.50
N LYS A 170 30.68 6.64 -21.50
CA LYS A 170 29.46 6.63 -20.67
C LYS A 170 29.74 6.07 -19.28
N LEU A 171 29.01 6.51 -18.25
CA LEU A 171 29.07 5.96 -16.89
C LEU A 171 28.86 4.44 -16.90
N ASP A 172 29.79 3.71 -16.29
CA ASP A 172 29.69 2.27 -16.06
C ASP A 172 29.12 1.99 -14.66
N ARG A 173 27.79 1.87 -14.57
CA ARG A 173 27.11 1.61 -13.29
C ARG A 173 27.43 0.24 -12.70
N ALA A 174 27.80 -0.74 -13.53
CA ALA A 174 28.17 -2.07 -13.05
C ALA A 174 29.54 -2.07 -12.35
N ALA A 175 30.39 -1.11 -12.69
CA ALA A 175 31.69 -0.89 -12.06
C ALA A 175 31.65 0.01 -10.82
N LEU A 176 30.47 0.50 -10.41
CA LEU A 176 30.35 1.28 -9.17
C LEU A 176 30.58 0.37 -7.94
N PRO A 177 31.48 0.76 -7.01
CA PRO A 177 31.80 -0.07 -5.87
C PRO A 177 30.63 -0.16 -4.88
N ALA A 178 30.47 -1.29 -4.20
CA ALA A 178 29.47 -1.39 -3.14
C ALA A 178 29.78 -0.41 -1.99
N PRO A 179 28.77 0.24 -1.40
CA PRO A 179 28.97 1.05 -0.21
C PRO A 179 29.41 0.16 0.95
N ALA A 180 30.25 0.69 1.85
CA ALA A 180 30.59 -0.01 3.08
C ALA A 180 29.30 -0.27 3.89
N GLU A 181 29.13 -1.49 4.40
CA GLU A 181 28.06 -1.77 5.35
C GLU A 181 28.41 -1.10 6.68
N ARG A 182 27.69 -0.01 6.96
CA ARG A 182 27.81 0.69 8.23
C ARG A 182 26.98 -0.09 9.24
N VAL A 183 27.64 -0.77 10.18
CA VAL A 183 26.97 -1.31 11.37
C VAL A 183 26.67 -0.12 12.26
N GLY A 184 25.38 0.24 12.40
CA GLY A 184 24.97 1.32 13.27
C GLY A 184 25.44 1.08 14.71
N GLU A 185 25.77 2.16 15.43
CA GLU A 185 26.17 2.06 16.83
C GLU A 185 25.06 1.38 17.64
N ALA A 186 25.42 0.52 18.59
CA ALA A 186 24.44 -0.17 19.41
C ALA A 186 23.64 0.81 20.28
N PRO A 187 22.34 0.52 20.55
CA PRO A 187 21.53 1.27 21.52
C PRO A 187 22.24 1.49 22.85
N ARG A 188 22.35 2.75 23.28
CA ARG A 188 23.18 3.18 24.41
C ARG A 188 22.56 2.81 25.76
N ASP A 189 21.25 2.93 25.90
CA ASP A 189 20.53 2.73 27.16
C ASP A 189 19.34 1.78 27.03
N ASP A 190 18.63 1.53 28.14
CA ASP A 190 17.47 0.63 28.17
C ASP A 190 16.30 1.13 27.33
N LEU A 191 16.12 2.46 27.21
CA LEU A 191 15.04 3.03 26.43
C LEU A 191 15.30 2.85 24.94
N GLU A 192 16.51 3.21 24.48
CA GLU A 192 16.94 2.96 23.10
C GLU A 192 16.84 1.46 22.76
N ARG A 193 17.24 0.56 23.67
CA ARG A 193 17.11 -0.91 23.47
C ARG A 193 15.66 -1.35 23.26
N ARG A 194 14.72 -0.84 24.06
CA ARG A 194 13.31 -1.19 23.94
C ARG A 194 12.68 -0.65 22.66
N VAL A 195 13.05 0.58 22.26
CA VAL A 195 12.62 1.17 20.97
C VAL A 195 13.17 0.35 19.80
N ALA A 196 14.47 0.04 19.82
CA ALA A 196 15.12 -0.80 18.81
C ALA A 196 14.46 -2.19 18.71
N GLN A 197 14.04 -2.77 19.83
CA GLN A 197 13.32 -4.05 19.83
C GLN A 197 11.95 -3.95 19.13
N VAL A 198 11.18 -2.89 19.40
CA VAL A 198 9.89 -2.68 18.70
C VAL A 198 10.11 -2.52 17.20
N TRP A 199 11.12 -1.74 16.80
CA TRP A 199 11.49 -1.60 15.39
C TRP A 199 11.90 -2.94 14.78
N ALA A 200 12.68 -3.75 15.51
CA ALA A 200 13.11 -5.05 15.02
C ALA A 200 11.95 -6.00 14.77
N GLU A 201 10.94 -6.00 15.64
CA GLU A 201 9.75 -6.82 15.47
C GLU A 201 8.88 -6.38 14.26
N VAL A 202 8.91 -5.10 13.89
CA VAL A 202 8.12 -4.57 12.75
C VAL A 202 8.90 -4.62 11.43
N LEU A 203 10.19 -4.29 11.46
CA LEU A 203 11.06 -4.23 10.29
C LEU A 203 11.72 -5.59 9.96
N GLY A 204 11.71 -6.53 10.91
CA GLY A 204 12.35 -7.84 10.80
C GLY A 204 13.86 -7.81 11.01
N LYS A 205 14.43 -6.73 11.55
CA LYS A 205 15.89 -6.54 11.73
C LYS A 205 16.21 -5.54 12.83
N SER A 206 17.30 -5.78 13.56
CA SER A 206 17.74 -4.91 14.65
C SER A 206 18.40 -3.62 14.12
N PRO A 207 17.84 -2.44 14.43
CA PRO A 207 18.46 -1.17 14.09
C PRO A 207 19.60 -0.81 15.06
N GLY A 208 20.62 -0.13 14.55
CA GLY A 208 21.50 0.70 15.37
C GLY A 208 20.80 1.98 15.84
N ARG A 209 21.39 2.68 16.81
CA ARG A 209 20.79 3.84 17.47
C ARG A 209 20.51 5.02 16.52
N ASP A 210 21.38 5.21 15.53
CA ASP A 210 21.30 6.30 14.56
C ASP A 210 20.75 5.84 13.20
N ASP A 211 20.33 4.58 13.09
CA ASP A 211 19.77 4.06 11.86
C ASP A 211 18.41 4.71 11.57
N ASN A 212 18.26 5.20 10.36
CA ASN A 212 17.02 5.85 9.92
C ASN A 212 15.93 4.81 9.60
N PHE A 213 14.73 4.99 10.15
CA PHE A 213 13.57 4.09 9.98
C PHE A 213 13.26 3.78 8.51
N PHE A 214 13.20 4.81 7.67
CA PHE A 214 12.82 4.69 6.26
C PHE A 214 13.94 4.08 5.44
N SER A 215 15.20 4.39 5.78
CA SER A 215 16.37 3.73 5.18
C SER A 215 16.43 2.24 5.50
N LEU A 216 15.82 1.83 6.62
CA LEU A 216 15.62 0.43 6.97
C LEU A 216 14.35 -0.18 6.35
N GLY A 217 13.74 0.43 5.33
CA GLY A 217 12.55 -0.09 4.67
C GLY A 217 11.28 0.09 5.49
N GLY A 218 11.28 1.02 6.43
CA GLY A 218 10.07 1.54 7.05
C GLY A 218 9.23 2.33 6.03
N HIS A 219 7.91 2.28 6.18
CA HIS A 219 6.95 3.08 5.43
C HIS A 219 5.76 3.38 6.35
N SER A 220 4.80 4.19 5.91
CA SER A 220 3.73 4.73 6.78
C SER A 220 2.97 3.67 7.57
N LEU A 221 2.66 2.54 6.96
CA LEU A 221 1.99 1.42 7.64
C LEU A 221 2.87 0.77 8.71
N ARG A 222 4.17 0.57 8.45
CA ARG A 222 5.13 0.10 9.47
C ARG A 222 5.32 1.14 10.58
N ALA A 223 5.29 2.43 10.24
CA ALA A 223 5.33 3.51 11.22
C ALA A 223 4.11 3.47 12.16
N THR A 224 2.91 3.24 11.63
CA THR A 224 1.70 3.04 12.44
C THR A 224 1.85 1.83 13.36
N MET A 225 2.34 0.69 12.86
CA MET A 225 2.57 -0.50 13.69
C MET A 225 3.58 -0.26 14.81
N VAL A 226 4.67 0.46 14.52
CA VAL A 226 5.65 0.88 15.53
C VAL A 226 4.98 1.75 16.59
N ALA A 227 4.23 2.78 16.20
CA ALA A 227 3.55 3.66 17.15
C ALA A 227 2.57 2.91 18.07
N VAL A 228 1.77 1.98 17.52
CA VAL A 228 0.86 1.14 18.30
C VAL A 228 1.62 0.29 19.32
N ARG A 229 2.68 -0.39 18.91
CA ARG A 229 3.49 -1.25 19.80
C ARG A 229 4.25 -0.44 20.86
N LEU A 230 4.75 0.75 20.50
CA LEU A 230 5.36 1.64 21.47
C LEU A 230 4.32 2.08 22.52
N ARG A 231 3.11 2.46 22.09
CA ARG A 231 2.02 2.83 23.01
C ARG A 231 1.72 1.69 23.98
N GLU A 232 1.58 0.46 23.48
CA GLU A 232 1.33 -0.72 24.31
C GLU A 232 2.48 -1.02 25.29
N ARG A 233 3.73 -0.91 24.83
CA ARG A 233 4.92 -1.25 25.63
C ARG A 233 5.29 -0.20 26.67
N PHE A 234 4.99 1.07 26.42
CA PHE A 234 5.36 2.20 27.28
C PHE A 234 4.17 2.82 28.02
N GLY A 235 2.93 2.53 27.63
CA GLY A 235 1.74 3.11 28.26
C GLY A 235 1.56 4.61 28.00
N LEU A 236 2.14 5.13 26.91
CA LEU A 236 2.13 6.55 26.55
C LEU A 236 1.24 6.81 25.33
N PRO A 237 0.57 7.97 25.22
CA PRO A 237 -0.24 8.34 24.05
C PRO A 237 0.65 8.70 22.84
N ILE A 238 1.21 7.68 22.19
CA ILE A 238 2.15 7.85 21.08
C ILE A 238 1.39 7.89 19.74
N SER A 239 1.53 9.00 19.01
CA SER A 239 0.98 9.14 17.65
C SER A 239 1.93 8.54 16.60
N ALA A 240 1.42 8.23 15.41
CA ALA A 240 2.26 7.78 14.29
C ALA A 240 3.24 8.87 13.80
N ALA A 241 3.01 10.14 14.13
CA ALA A 241 3.86 11.26 13.73
C ALA A 241 5.27 11.14 14.34
N ILE A 242 5.39 10.53 15.52
CA ILE A 242 6.69 10.34 16.21
C ILE A 242 7.74 9.67 15.32
N VAL A 243 7.33 8.75 14.43
CA VAL A 243 8.26 8.03 13.55
C VAL A 243 8.77 8.91 12.41
N PHE A 244 7.99 9.91 12.00
CA PHE A 244 8.36 10.87 10.97
C PHE A 244 9.20 12.02 11.52
N GLU A 245 8.92 12.44 12.76
CA GLU A 245 9.65 13.49 13.48
C GLU A 245 10.98 12.96 14.03
N ALA A 246 10.96 11.81 14.69
CA ALA A 246 12.11 11.16 15.29
C ALA A 246 12.46 9.87 14.53
N GLN A 247 13.17 10.06 13.42
CA GLN A 247 13.43 8.99 12.44
C GLN A 247 14.55 8.02 12.82
N THR A 248 15.16 8.15 14.01
CA THR A 248 16.19 7.24 14.53
C THR A 248 15.79 6.72 15.91
N VAL A 249 16.36 5.58 16.32
CA VAL A 249 16.12 5.01 17.66
C VAL A 249 16.51 5.98 18.76
N ALA A 250 17.64 6.68 18.62
CA ALA A 250 18.12 7.67 19.59
C ALA A 250 17.17 8.87 19.68
N ALA A 251 16.79 9.48 18.54
CA ALA A 251 15.87 10.61 18.53
C ALA A 251 14.49 10.24 19.09
N MET A 252 14.02 9.01 18.81
CA MET A 252 12.73 8.54 19.30
C MET A 252 12.78 8.28 20.80
N ALA A 253 13.86 7.68 21.29
CA ALA A 253 14.09 7.53 22.72
C ALA A 253 14.13 8.89 23.43
N ASP A 254 14.75 9.92 22.83
CA ASP A 254 14.79 11.27 23.38
C ASP A 254 13.39 11.91 23.46
N GLN A 255 12.57 11.81 22.41
CA GLN A 255 11.19 12.29 22.44
C GLN A 255 10.34 11.53 23.48
N LEU A 256 10.46 10.20 23.54
CA LEU A 256 9.76 9.42 24.56
C LEU A 256 10.22 9.79 25.97
N ARG A 257 11.51 10.10 26.16
CA ARG A 257 12.03 10.56 27.45
C ARG A 257 11.46 11.92 27.82
N ALA A 258 11.29 12.83 26.86
CA ALA A 258 10.66 14.13 27.09
C ALA A 258 9.20 13.96 27.53
N GLU A 259 8.43 13.07 26.89
CA GLU A 259 7.05 12.74 27.27
C GLU A 259 6.96 12.11 28.67
N VAL A 260 7.88 11.20 29.02
CA VAL A 260 7.93 10.58 30.35
C VAL A 260 8.35 11.58 31.45
N THR A 261 9.26 12.52 31.12
CA THR A 261 9.79 13.50 32.09
C THR A 261 8.86 14.69 32.28
N ALA A 262 8.07 15.05 31.26
CA ALA A 262 7.05 16.09 31.34
C ALA A 262 5.90 15.70 32.29
N GLY A 263 5.72 14.41 32.59
CA GLY A 263 4.56 13.93 33.32
C GLY A 263 3.26 14.17 32.54
N PRO A 264 2.10 13.67 33.02
CA PRO A 264 0.84 14.05 32.41
C PRO A 264 0.68 15.56 32.53
N SER A 265 0.54 16.25 31.39
CA SER A 265 0.14 17.65 31.34
C SER A 265 -1.10 17.85 32.21
N THR A 266 -0.92 18.50 33.36
CA THR A 266 -2.00 18.86 34.28
C THR A 266 -2.97 19.81 33.58
N GLY A 267 -4.15 19.30 33.25
CA GLY A 267 -5.30 20.05 32.77
C GLY A 267 -6.59 19.37 33.19
N GLY A 268 -6.97 19.53 34.46
CA GLY A 268 -8.31 19.19 34.99
C GLY A 268 -8.36 17.91 35.84
N GLU A 269 -8.52 18.08 37.14
CA GLU A 269 -8.72 17.03 38.14
C GLU A 269 -10.06 16.31 37.92
N ASP A 270 -10.01 15.04 37.51
CA ASP A 270 -10.80 13.88 38.00
C ASP A 270 -10.69 12.74 36.98
N ASP A 271 -9.64 11.91 37.10
CA ASP A 271 -9.72 10.51 36.66
C ASP A 271 -8.60 9.66 37.31
N PRO A 272 -8.91 8.59 38.04
CA PRO A 272 -7.88 7.74 38.63
C PRO A 272 -7.27 6.81 37.57
N VAL A 273 -5.94 6.85 37.48
CA VAL A 273 -5.10 5.87 36.78
C VAL A 273 -5.34 4.48 37.40
N VAL A 274 -6.01 3.58 36.69
CA VAL A 274 -6.08 2.15 37.06
C VAL A 274 -4.88 1.42 36.47
N THR A 275 -3.92 1.12 37.35
CA THR A 275 -2.88 0.11 37.13
C THR A 275 -3.30 -1.19 37.81
N GLY A 276 -3.19 -2.31 37.09
CA GLY A 276 -3.09 -3.65 37.69
C GLY A 276 -4.40 -4.42 37.88
N ALA A 277 -4.37 -5.67 37.40
CA ALA A 277 -5.27 -6.79 37.63
C ALA A 277 -6.21 -6.67 38.85
N GLY A 278 -7.52 -6.55 38.57
CA GLY A 278 -8.63 -6.60 39.52
C GLY A 278 -9.96 -6.62 38.73
N GLU A 279 -10.96 -7.30 39.27
CA GLU A 279 -12.30 -7.58 38.73
C GLU A 279 -13.10 -6.39 38.14
N PRO A 280 -14.16 -6.65 37.32
CA PRO A 280 -14.61 -5.74 36.26
C PRO A 280 -15.25 -4.46 36.80
N SER A 281 -14.70 -3.32 36.37
CA SER A 281 -15.23 -1.99 36.58
C SER A 281 -16.56 -1.76 35.83
N GLU A 282 -17.43 -0.94 36.43
CA GLU A 282 -18.80 -0.60 36.04
C GLU A 282 -19.00 -0.17 34.57
N PRO A 283 -20.22 -0.32 34.00
CA PRO A 283 -20.46 -0.19 32.56
C PRO A 283 -20.30 1.24 32.05
N GLU A 284 -19.61 1.38 30.91
CA GLU A 284 -19.49 2.62 30.14
C GLU A 284 -20.88 3.22 29.81
N PRO A 285 -21.05 4.55 29.86
CA PRO A 285 -22.33 5.19 29.58
C PRO A 285 -22.70 5.02 28.10
N VAL A 286 -23.75 4.24 27.85
CA VAL A 286 -24.36 4.02 26.54
C VAL A 286 -25.18 5.25 26.14
N LEU A 287 -24.82 5.88 25.02
CA LEU A 287 -25.73 6.79 24.33
C LEU A 287 -26.85 5.95 23.70
N VAL A 288 -27.97 5.82 24.42
CA VAL A 288 -29.20 5.19 23.94
C VAL A 288 -29.98 6.22 23.12
N PRO A 289 -30.30 5.96 21.83
CA PRO A 289 -31.22 6.79 21.08
C PRO A 289 -32.59 6.81 21.79
N PRO A 290 -33.28 7.96 21.86
CA PRO A 290 -34.56 8.05 22.57
C PRO A 290 -35.66 7.29 21.80
N GLY A 291 -35.86 6.00 22.10
CA GLY A 291 -36.96 5.24 21.53
C GLY A 291 -36.80 3.72 21.47
N GLY A 292 -36.79 3.04 22.62
CA GLY A 292 -37.44 1.73 22.77
C GLY A 292 -36.82 0.48 22.09
N LYS A 293 -36.11 -0.28 22.93
CA LYS A 293 -35.96 -1.76 22.97
C LYS A 293 -34.95 -2.46 22.03
N THR A 294 -33.86 -2.86 22.70
CA THR A 294 -33.04 -4.08 22.57
C THR A 294 -32.15 -4.24 21.33
N SER A 295 -30.86 -3.87 21.43
CA SER A 295 -29.67 -4.77 21.37
C SER A 295 -28.35 -4.00 21.05
N SER A 296 -27.44 -4.01 22.04
CA SER A 296 -26.02 -3.59 22.10
C SER A 296 -25.63 -2.10 21.93
N PRO A 297 -24.73 -1.57 22.79
CA PRO A 297 -24.02 -0.31 22.53
C PRO A 297 -23.06 -0.51 21.35
N GLY A 298 -23.03 0.38 20.35
CA GLY A 298 -22.09 0.28 19.22
C GLY A 298 -22.66 0.40 17.80
N ARG A 299 -23.95 0.73 17.63
CA ARG A 299 -24.58 0.79 16.29
C ARG A 299 -24.35 2.09 15.51
N VAL A 300 -23.51 2.99 15.98
CA VAL A 300 -23.17 4.21 15.22
C VAL A 300 -22.26 3.88 14.05
N LEU A 301 -22.39 4.58 12.92
CA LEU A 301 -21.41 4.46 11.84
C LEU A 301 -20.10 5.15 12.25
N SER A 302 -18.97 4.59 11.82
CA SER A 302 -17.71 5.34 11.80
C SER A 302 -17.84 6.56 10.88
N PHE A 303 -16.97 7.56 10.99
CA PHE A 303 -17.01 8.72 10.08
C PHE A 303 -16.80 8.30 8.61
N ALA A 304 -15.99 7.26 8.37
CA ALA A 304 -15.77 6.70 7.04
C ALA A 304 -17.03 6.01 6.51
N GLN A 305 -17.69 5.19 7.31
CA GLN A 305 -18.96 4.58 6.94
C GLN A 305 -20.04 5.64 6.70
N GLN A 306 -20.13 6.68 7.54
CA GLN A 306 -21.13 7.74 7.40
C GLN A 306 -20.99 8.49 6.06
N ARG A 307 -19.75 8.77 5.63
CA ARG A 307 -19.50 9.34 4.30
C ARG A 307 -20.03 8.43 3.18
N LEU A 308 -19.73 7.14 3.24
CA LEU A 308 -20.15 6.18 2.21
C LEU A 308 -21.66 5.96 2.22
N TRP A 309 -22.30 5.93 3.39
CA TRP A 309 -23.75 5.91 3.53
C TRP A 309 -24.39 7.13 2.88
N PHE A 310 -23.88 8.34 3.16
CA PHE A 310 -24.39 9.57 2.54
C PHE A 310 -24.30 9.53 1.01
N LEU A 311 -23.17 9.07 0.45
CA LEU A 311 -23.00 8.92 -0.99
C LEU A 311 -23.95 7.89 -1.59
N HIS A 312 -24.19 6.78 -0.89
CA HIS A 312 -25.19 5.80 -1.29
C HIS A 312 -26.61 6.38 -1.28
N THR A 313 -26.98 7.18 -0.28
CA THR A 313 -28.30 7.84 -0.24
C THR A 313 -28.49 8.83 -1.40
N LEU A 314 -27.41 9.45 -1.90
CA LEU A 314 -27.47 10.34 -3.07
C LEU A 314 -27.66 9.58 -4.39
N ASP A 315 -26.99 8.44 -4.56
CA ASP A 315 -27.13 7.57 -5.73
C ASP A 315 -27.05 6.09 -5.33
N PRO A 316 -28.19 5.48 -4.96
CA PRO A 316 -28.21 4.08 -4.49
C PRO A 316 -27.81 3.05 -5.55
N LYS A 317 -27.77 3.45 -6.83
CA LYS A 317 -27.39 2.58 -7.95
C LYS A 317 -25.93 2.73 -8.34
N SER A 318 -25.18 3.61 -7.67
CA SER A 318 -23.77 3.82 -7.95
C SER A 318 -22.95 2.57 -7.63
N THR A 319 -22.06 2.20 -8.54
CA THR A 319 -21.06 1.14 -8.35
C THR A 319 -19.66 1.70 -8.07
N ALA A 320 -19.54 3.02 -7.89
CA ALA A 320 -18.24 3.69 -7.72
C ALA A 320 -17.43 3.20 -6.50
N TYR A 321 -18.11 2.58 -5.52
CA TYR A 321 -17.49 2.01 -4.31
C TYR A 321 -17.61 0.49 -4.24
N ASN A 322 -17.95 -0.17 -5.36
CA ASN A 322 -17.73 -1.59 -5.49
C ASN A 322 -16.24 -1.83 -5.64
N THR A 323 -15.71 -2.76 -4.85
CA THR A 323 -14.32 -3.18 -4.92
C THR A 323 -14.28 -4.68 -5.15
N GLN A 324 -13.26 -5.16 -5.85
CA GLN A 324 -13.12 -6.56 -6.21
C GLN A 324 -11.67 -6.99 -6.17
N THR A 325 -11.46 -8.25 -5.80
CA THR A 325 -10.19 -8.95 -5.98
C THR A 325 -10.46 -10.32 -6.59
N ALA A 326 -9.51 -10.83 -7.35
CA ALA A 326 -9.58 -12.17 -7.93
C ALA A 326 -8.25 -12.89 -7.78
N TRP A 327 -8.32 -14.18 -7.47
CA TRP A 327 -7.19 -15.08 -7.36
C TRP A 327 -7.35 -16.23 -8.35
N HIS A 328 -6.29 -16.52 -9.07
CA HIS A 328 -6.17 -17.74 -9.85
C HIS A 328 -5.67 -18.84 -8.91
N ILE A 329 -6.36 -19.97 -8.89
CA ILE A 329 -6.05 -21.14 -8.06
C ILE A 329 -5.77 -22.31 -8.99
N ASP A 330 -4.52 -22.76 -8.97
CA ASP A 330 -4.07 -23.97 -9.68
C ASP A 330 -3.97 -25.14 -8.69
N GLY A 331 -4.59 -26.26 -9.06
CA GLY A 331 -4.69 -27.45 -8.22
C GLY A 331 -6.14 -27.89 -7.97
N GLU A 332 -6.30 -28.96 -7.23
CA GLU A 332 -7.61 -29.41 -6.75
C GLU A 332 -8.18 -28.38 -5.76
N LEU A 333 -9.43 -27.99 -5.97
CA LEU A 333 -10.14 -27.05 -5.12
C LEU A 333 -11.45 -27.69 -4.68
N ASP A 334 -11.53 -28.03 -3.40
CA ASP A 334 -12.79 -28.40 -2.77
C ASP A 334 -13.64 -27.15 -2.53
N LEU A 335 -14.75 -27.03 -3.25
CA LEU A 335 -15.62 -25.87 -3.20
C LEU A 335 -16.45 -25.80 -1.92
N ASP A 336 -16.71 -26.92 -1.26
CA ASP A 336 -17.52 -26.96 -0.04
C ASP A 336 -16.68 -26.53 1.17
N HIS A 337 -15.38 -26.90 1.19
CA HIS A 337 -14.42 -26.35 2.15
C HIS A 337 -14.22 -24.84 1.94
N LEU A 338 -14.14 -24.38 0.69
CA LEU A 338 -14.02 -22.94 0.39
C LEU A 338 -15.23 -22.17 0.90
N ASP A 339 -16.42 -22.68 0.60
CA ASP A 339 -17.71 -22.13 1.00
C ASP A 339 -17.83 -22.04 2.52
N THR A 340 -17.44 -23.12 3.23
CA THR A 340 -17.43 -23.15 4.70
C THR A 340 -16.43 -22.14 5.29
N ALA A 341 -15.23 -22.05 4.71
CA ALA A 341 -14.21 -21.12 5.18
C ALA A 341 -14.68 -19.65 5.07
N ILE A 342 -15.31 -19.28 3.94
CA ILE A 342 -15.84 -17.92 3.77
C ILE A 342 -16.97 -17.63 4.77
N ASP A 343 -17.86 -18.59 5.03
CA ASP A 343 -18.94 -18.42 6.01
C ASP A 343 -18.41 -18.20 7.42
N GLU A 344 -17.35 -18.92 7.79
CA GLU A 344 -16.69 -18.77 9.09
C GLU A 344 -16.06 -17.37 9.24
N ILE A 345 -15.50 -16.81 8.17
CA ILE A 345 -15.00 -15.43 8.15
C ILE A 345 -16.15 -14.43 8.30
N ILE A 346 -17.26 -14.60 7.56
CA ILE A 346 -18.43 -13.71 7.67
C ILE A 346 -19.06 -13.78 9.05
N ARG A 347 -19.13 -14.98 9.65
CA ARG A 347 -19.62 -15.19 11.02
C ARG A 347 -18.73 -14.47 12.04
N ARG A 348 -17.41 -14.58 11.86
CA ARG A 348 -16.37 -14.00 12.73
C ARG A 348 -16.34 -12.47 12.70
N HIS A 349 -16.42 -11.87 11.51
CA HIS A 349 -16.34 -10.42 11.33
C HIS A 349 -17.73 -9.81 11.14
N GLU A 350 -18.27 -9.19 12.19
CA GLU A 350 -19.62 -8.63 12.19
C GLU A 350 -19.91 -7.69 11.02
N VAL A 351 -18.90 -6.91 10.62
CA VAL A 351 -19.00 -5.94 9.54
C VAL A 351 -19.40 -6.57 8.19
N LEU A 352 -19.02 -7.83 7.94
CA LEU A 352 -19.36 -8.53 6.70
C LEU A 352 -20.83 -8.97 6.63
N ARG A 353 -21.48 -9.07 7.78
CA ARG A 353 -22.91 -9.35 7.95
C ARG A 353 -23.67 -8.13 8.48
N THR A 354 -23.19 -6.93 8.17
CA THR A 354 -23.80 -5.67 8.60
C THR A 354 -24.50 -4.98 7.43
N THR A 355 -25.75 -4.54 7.64
CA THR A 355 -26.43 -3.57 6.77
C THR A 355 -26.58 -2.23 7.49
N PHE A 356 -27.07 -1.23 6.77
CA PHE A 356 -27.16 0.15 7.23
C PHE A 356 -28.58 0.67 7.06
N ALA A 357 -29.05 1.41 8.06
CA ALA A 357 -30.36 2.04 8.03
C ALA A 357 -30.30 3.43 8.64
N GLU A 358 -31.36 4.19 8.47
CA GLU A 358 -31.55 5.45 9.17
C GLU A 358 -32.67 5.30 10.20
N HIS A 359 -32.42 5.77 11.42
CA HIS A 359 -33.43 5.86 12.48
C HIS A 359 -33.42 7.29 13.02
N ASP A 360 -34.55 7.99 12.87
CA ASP A 360 -34.72 9.39 13.27
C ASP A 360 -33.62 10.34 12.73
N GLY A 361 -33.24 10.17 11.46
CA GLY A 361 -32.19 10.98 10.82
C GLY A 361 -30.76 10.57 11.19
N ILE A 362 -30.58 9.53 12.01
CA ILE A 362 -29.28 9.04 12.43
C ILE A 362 -28.99 7.72 11.72
N PRO A 363 -27.90 7.62 10.93
CA PRO A 363 -27.53 6.37 10.33
C PRO A 363 -27.00 5.40 11.40
N VAL A 364 -27.41 4.14 11.28
CA VAL A 364 -27.05 3.05 12.20
C VAL A 364 -26.61 1.79 11.46
N GLN A 365 -25.75 1.02 12.11
CA GLN A 365 -25.33 -0.32 11.71
C GLN A 365 -26.33 -1.35 12.23
N ILE A 366 -26.73 -2.30 11.38
CA ILE A 366 -27.56 -3.45 11.71
C ILE A 366 -26.75 -4.71 11.47
N VAL A 367 -26.24 -5.30 12.55
CA VAL A 367 -25.47 -6.54 12.52
C VAL A 367 -26.42 -7.73 12.53
N HIS A 368 -26.40 -8.55 11.48
CA HIS A 368 -27.29 -9.72 11.33
C HIS A 368 -26.67 -10.95 11.99
N PRO A 369 -27.42 -11.78 12.73
CA PRO A 369 -26.85 -12.89 13.51
C PRO A 369 -26.21 -13.98 12.65
N GLU A 370 -26.80 -14.27 11.49
CA GLU A 370 -26.37 -15.33 10.59
C GLU A 370 -25.55 -14.76 9.42
N PRO A 371 -24.54 -15.48 8.92
CA PRO A 371 -23.83 -15.09 7.72
C PRO A 371 -24.76 -15.15 6.50
N THR A 372 -24.77 -14.09 5.71
CA THR A 372 -25.43 -14.05 4.40
C THR A 372 -24.40 -13.75 3.33
N HIS A 373 -24.40 -14.56 2.27
CA HIS A 373 -23.39 -14.49 1.23
C HIS A 373 -23.95 -15.00 -0.09
N HIS A 374 -23.87 -14.18 -1.14
CA HIS A 374 -24.21 -14.63 -2.48
C HIS A 374 -23.02 -15.33 -3.11
N ARG A 375 -23.25 -16.56 -3.60
CA ARG A 375 -22.23 -17.42 -4.19
C ARG A 375 -22.66 -17.80 -5.59
N THR A 376 -21.81 -17.54 -6.56
CA THR A 376 -22.07 -17.86 -7.96
C THR A 376 -20.96 -18.76 -8.47
N ARG A 377 -21.33 -19.90 -9.07
CA ARG A 377 -20.37 -20.80 -9.71
C ARG A 377 -20.56 -20.73 -11.22
N HIS A 378 -19.48 -20.58 -11.96
CA HIS A 378 -19.44 -20.57 -13.43
C HIS A 378 -18.59 -21.73 -13.90
N ASP A 379 -19.17 -22.61 -14.72
CA ASP A 379 -18.39 -23.65 -15.40
C ASP A 379 -17.97 -23.13 -16.77
N LEU A 380 -16.68 -22.83 -16.92
CA LEU A 380 -16.05 -22.43 -18.17
C LEU A 380 -15.17 -23.54 -18.76
N SER A 381 -15.19 -24.75 -18.19
CA SER A 381 -14.34 -25.87 -18.64
C SER A 381 -14.66 -26.35 -20.06
N HIS A 382 -15.83 -26.00 -20.57
CA HIS A 382 -16.27 -26.27 -21.94
C HIS A 382 -15.78 -25.22 -22.96
N ILE A 383 -15.25 -24.09 -22.49
CA ILE A 383 -14.72 -23.01 -23.32
C ILE A 383 -13.29 -23.35 -23.75
N HIS A 384 -12.89 -22.92 -24.95
CA HIS A 384 -11.51 -23.08 -25.39
C HIS A 384 -10.56 -22.25 -24.51
N PRO A 385 -9.41 -22.78 -24.05
CA PRO A 385 -8.49 -22.07 -23.14
C PRO A 385 -8.10 -20.66 -23.57
N ASP A 386 -7.83 -20.45 -24.87
CA ASP A 386 -7.49 -19.13 -25.43
C ASP A 386 -8.58 -18.05 -25.22
N HIS A 387 -9.81 -18.45 -24.91
CA HIS A 387 -10.93 -17.55 -24.66
C HIS A 387 -11.30 -17.41 -23.18
N HIS A 388 -10.72 -18.20 -22.27
CA HIS A 388 -11.01 -18.12 -20.83
C HIS A 388 -10.85 -16.70 -20.29
N ASP A 389 -9.73 -16.08 -20.61
CA ASP A 389 -9.37 -14.71 -20.25
C ASP A 389 -10.43 -13.67 -20.64
N HIS A 390 -11.08 -13.87 -21.80
CA HIS A 390 -12.15 -12.99 -22.25
C HIS A 390 -13.40 -13.16 -21.39
N HIS A 391 -13.87 -14.40 -21.20
CA HIS A 391 -15.07 -14.70 -20.43
C HIS A 391 -14.92 -14.38 -18.94
N VAL A 392 -13.76 -14.67 -18.35
CA VAL A 392 -13.46 -14.27 -16.96
C VAL A 392 -13.62 -12.75 -16.83
N ARG A 393 -12.97 -11.95 -17.68
CA ARG A 393 -13.07 -10.48 -17.62
C ARG A 393 -14.49 -9.97 -17.83
N GLU A 394 -15.27 -10.60 -18.71
CA GLU A 394 -16.67 -10.26 -18.94
C GLU A 394 -17.51 -10.48 -17.68
N ILE A 395 -17.40 -11.66 -17.07
CA ILE A 395 -18.11 -12.01 -15.82
C ILE A 395 -17.70 -11.06 -14.68
N LEU A 396 -16.40 -10.83 -14.51
CA LEU A 396 -15.90 -9.98 -13.43
C LEU A 396 -16.35 -8.52 -13.57
N ARG A 397 -16.37 -7.98 -14.79
CA ARG A 397 -16.89 -6.63 -15.08
C ARG A 397 -18.39 -6.54 -14.83
N ALA A 398 -19.15 -7.51 -15.34
CA ALA A 398 -20.60 -7.54 -15.15
C ALA A 398 -20.97 -7.58 -13.66
N GLU A 399 -20.19 -8.31 -12.85
CA GLU A 399 -20.33 -8.38 -11.40
C GLU A 399 -19.97 -7.06 -10.71
N LEU A 400 -18.89 -6.39 -11.15
CA LEU A 400 -18.48 -5.07 -10.64
C LEU A 400 -19.55 -4.00 -10.89
N ASP A 401 -20.26 -4.11 -12.02
CA ASP A 401 -21.30 -3.18 -12.47
C ASP A 401 -22.67 -3.44 -11.80
N GLN A 402 -22.81 -4.47 -10.97
CA GLN A 402 -24.02 -4.67 -10.18
C GLN A 402 -23.96 -3.87 -8.86
N PRO A 403 -24.92 -2.96 -8.59
CA PRO A 403 -24.93 -2.19 -7.35
C PRO A 403 -25.22 -3.06 -6.12
N PHE A 404 -24.65 -2.68 -4.97
CA PHE A 404 -25.05 -3.20 -3.67
C PHE A 404 -26.16 -2.34 -3.07
N ASP A 405 -27.16 -2.97 -2.46
CA ASP A 405 -28.12 -2.31 -1.59
C ASP A 405 -27.62 -2.38 -0.15
N LEU A 406 -27.25 -1.22 0.42
CA LEU A 406 -26.70 -1.14 1.78
C LEU A 406 -27.73 -1.42 2.86
N THR A 407 -29.02 -1.40 2.54
CA THR A 407 -30.11 -1.62 3.50
C THR A 407 -30.47 -3.08 3.68
N THR A 408 -30.35 -3.86 2.60
CA THR A 408 -30.76 -5.27 2.57
C THR A 408 -29.57 -6.24 2.53
N GLY A 409 -28.44 -5.84 1.94
CA GLY A 409 -27.28 -6.71 1.79
C GLY A 409 -27.58 -7.99 0.99
N PRO A 410 -26.71 -9.01 1.07
CA PRO A 410 -25.37 -9.00 1.67
C PRO A 410 -24.40 -8.06 0.94
N LEU A 411 -23.35 -7.60 1.63
CA LEU A 411 -22.38 -6.62 1.10
C LEU A 411 -21.05 -7.22 0.63
N LEU A 412 -21.04 -8.55 0.51
CA LEU A 412 -19.97 -9.37 -0.06
C LEU A 412 -20.61 -10.43 -0.97
N ARG A 413 -20.03 -10.64 -2.15
CA ARG A 413 -20.41 -11.64 -3.13
C ARG A 413 -19.17 -12.40 -3.57
N SER A 414 -19.31 -13.71 -3.79
CA SER A 414 -18.23 -14.55 -4.31
C SER A 414 -18.62 -15.22 -5.61
N HIS A 415 -17.64 -15.31 -6.50
CA HIS A 415 -17.75 -15.98 -7.78
C HIS A 415 -16.60 -16.99 -7.90
N VAL A 416 -16.91 -18.23 -8.20
CA VAL A 416 -15.91 -19.24 -8.58
C VAL A 416 -16.10 -19.59 -10.04
N LEU A 417 -15.08 -19.36 -10.85
CA LEU A 417 -15.07 -19.71 -12.27
C LEU A 417 -14.15 -20.91 -12.46
N GLN A 418 -14.72 -22.06 -12.81
CA GLN A 418 -13.96 -23.27 -13.11
C GLN A 418 -13.48 -23.21 -14.57
N LEU A 419 -12.17 -23.09 -14.77
CA LEU A 419 -11.53 -23.06 -16.09
C LEU A 419 -11.13 -24.47 -16.56
N ALA A 420 -10.77 -25.33 -15.62
CA ALA A 420 -10.45 -26.74 -15.84
C ALA A 420 -10.68 -27.51 -14.53
N PRO A 421 -10.59 -28.86 -14.51
CA PRO A 421 -10.73 -29.64 -13.27
C PRO A 421 -9.80 -29.18 -12.13
N THR A 422 -8.63 -28.66 -12.46
CA THR A 422 -7.61 -28.20 -11.49
C THR A 422 -7.23 -26.73 -11.71
N SER A 423 -8.11 -25.92 -12.27
CA SER A 423 -7.83 -24.51 -12.53
C SER A 423 -9.09 -23.68 -12.34
N HIS A 424 -9.02 -22.74 -11.39
CA HIS A 424 -10.17 -21.96 -10.94
C HIS A 424 -9.80 -20.49 -10.78
N VAL A 425 -10.78 -19.61 -10.90
CA VAL A 425 -10.67 -18.21 -10.47
C VAL A 425 -11.68 -17.97 -9.36
N LEU A 426 -11.20 -17.62 -8.17
CA LEU A 426 -12.03 -17.11 -7.08
C LEU A 426 -12.04 -15.59 -7.15
N CYS A 427 -13.22 -15.00 -7.25
CA CYS A 427 -13.43 -13.56 -7.19
C CYS A 427 -14.30 -13.21 -6.00
N LEU A 428 -13.90 -12.18 -5.26
CA LEU A 428 -14.71 -11.56 -4.21
C LEU A 428 -15.00 -10.12 -4.61
N THR A 429 -16.27 -9.73 -4.52
CA THR A 429 -16.74 -8.37 -4.77
C THR A 429 -17.47 -7.89 -3.52
N TRP A 430 -17.18 -6.67 -3.06
CA TRP A 430 -17.80 -6.09 -1.87
C TRP A 430 -18.05 -4.60 -2.04
N HIS A 431 -18.90 -4.04 -1.17
CA HIS A 431 -19.00 -2.59 -1.04
C HIS A 431 -17.93 -2.07 -0.08
N HIS A 432 -17.21 -1.00 -0.45
CA HIS A 432 -16.08 -0.46 0.32
C HIS A 432 -16.45 -0.03 1.77
N ILE A 433 -17.74 0.08 2.09
CA ILE A 433 -18.23 0.40 3.43
C ILE A 433 -17.96 -0.70 4.47
N VAL A 434 -17.79 -1.97 4.04
CA VAL A 434 -17.56 -3.11 4.95
C VAL A 434 -16.13 -3.66 4.90
N LEU A 435 -15.36 -3.36 3.84
CA LEU A 435 -14.02 -3.91 3.67
C LEU A 435 -13.13 -2.92 2.89
N ASP A 436 -11.88 -2.77 3.32
CA ASP A 436 -10.85 -1.95 2.70
C ASP A 436 -9.63 -2.79 2.26
N GLY A 437 -8.63 -2.15 1.65
CA GLY A 437 -7.46 -2.87 1.12
C GLY A 437 -6.64 -3.61 2.17
N TRP A 438 -6.65 -3.17 3.45
CA TRP A 438 -5.98 -3.90 4.54
C TRP A 438 -6.78 -5.14 4.94
N SER A 439 -8.08 -4.96 5.08
CA SER A 439 -9.03 -6.01 5.43
C SER A 439 -9.03 -7.16 4.41
N VAL A 440 -8.74 -6.89 3.13
CA VAL A 440 -8.54 -7.94 2.11
C VAL A 440 -7.38 -8.88 2.45
N GLY A 441 -6.26 -8.34 2.96
CA GLY A 441 -5.12 -9.16 3.37
C GLY A 441 -5.42 -10.03 4.60
N VAL A 442 -6.19 -9.49 5.55
CA VAL A 442 -6.69 -10.27 6.70
C VAL A 442 -7.62 -11.38 6.24
N PHE A 443 -8.58 -11.05 5.37
CA PHE A 443 -9.52 -12.02 4.80
C PHE A 443 -8.78 -13.17 4.11
N HIS A 444 -7.80 -12.88 3.26
CA HIS A 444 -7.00 -13.89 2.58
C HIS A 444 -6.25 -14.80 3.56
N THR A 445 -5.60 -14.21 4.57
CA THR A 445 -4.84 -14.97 5.57
C THR A 445 -5.74 -15.93 6.36
N GLU A 446 -6.93 -15.46 6.74
CA GLU A 446 -7.91 -16.30 7.43
C GLU A 446 -8.51 -17.37 6.51
N LEU A 447 -8.77 -17.03 5.24
CA LEU A 447 -9.26 -17.99 4.24
C LEU A 447 -8.28 -19.14 4.05
N ASP A 448 -7.00 -18.85 3.86
CA ASP A 448 -5.94 -19.86 3.74
C ASP A 448 -5.91 -20.78 4.98
N HIS A 449 -5.98 -20.20 6.18
CA HIS A 449 -5.93 -20.95 7.43
C HIS A 449 -7.14 -21.89 7.58
N LEU A 450 -8.34 -21.34 7.43
CA LEU A 450 -9.60 -22.08 7.59
C LEU A 450 -9.75 -23.16 6.53
N TYR A 451 -9.43 -22.84 5.27
CA TYR A 451 -9.44 -23.81 4.18
C TYR A 451 -8.45 -24.95 4.45
N THR A 452 -7.24 -24.62 4.93
CA THR A 452 -6.23 -25.63 5.26
C THR A 452 -6.69 -26.55 6.39
N ASP A 453 -7.34 -26.02 7.44
CA ASP A 453 -7.89 -26.86 8.51
C ASP A 453 -8.95 -27.82 8.01
N LEU A 454 -9.90 -27.31 7.24
CA LEU A 454 -10.98 -28.07 6.64
C LEU A 454 -10.45 -29.17 5.70
N ALA A 455 -9.50 -28.85 4.82
CA ALA A 455 -8.86 -29.81 3.92
C ALA A 455 -8.12 -30.95 4.64
N HIS A 456 -7.68 -30.72 5.88
CA HIS A 456 -7.07 -31.74 6.73
C HIS A 456 -8.07 -32.42 7.69
N GLY A 457 -9.37 -32.17 7.54
CA GLY A 457 -10.42 -32.71 8.41
C GLY A 457 -10.39 -32.17 9.84
N ARG A 458 -9.79 -30.99 10.07
CA ARG A 458 -9.80 -30.29 11.35
C ARG A 458 -10.99 -29.33 11.42
N ALA A 459 -11.47 -29.06 12.63
CA ALA A 459 -12.49 -28.03 12.83
C ALA A 459 -11.89 -26.64 12.54
N PRO A 460 -12.58 -25.77 11.77
CA PRO A 460 -12.11 -24.42 11.50
C PRO A 460 -11.99 -23.63 12.80
N SER A 461 -10.79 -23.13 13.12
CA SER A 461 -10.56 -22.40 14.37
C SER A 461 -9.68 -21.19 14.16
N LEU A 462 -10.13 -20.04 14.66
CA LEU A 462 -9.34 -18.82 14.76
C LEU A 462 -9.49 -18.25 16.17
N PRO A 463 -8.43 -17.63 16.74
CA PRO A 463 -8.52 -16.99 18.05
C PRO A 463 -9.67 -15.97 18.11
N PRO A 464 -10.47 -15.89 19.17
CA PRO A 464 -11.61 -14.97 19.23
C PRO A 464 -11.15 -13.51 19.05
N LEU A 465 -11.97 -12.71 18.36
CA LEU A 465 -11.74 -11.27 18.25
C LEU A 465 -12.16 -10.59 19.56
N THR A 466 -11.29 -9.74 20.10
CA THR A 466 -11.57 -8.94 21.30
C THR A 466 -12.23 -7.60 20.98
N THR A 467 -12.41 -7.28 19.69
CA THR A 467 -12.97 -6.02 19.20
C THR A 467 -13.61 -6.25 17.85
N GLN A 468 -14.81 -5.71 17.67
CA GLN A 468 -15.54 -5.65 16.41
C GLN A 468 -15.51 -4.22 15.84
N TYR A 469 -15.89 -4.09 14.56
CA TYR A 469 -15.88 -2.78 13.89
C TYR A 469 -16.85 -1.77 14.54
N ALA A 470 -17.99 -2.26 15.06
CA ALA A 470 -18.94 -1.46 15.82
C ALA A 470 -18.30 -0.78 17.05
N ASP A 471 -17.44 -1.49 17.78
CA ASP A 471 -16.72 -0.94 18.94
C ASP A 471 -15.73 0.15 18.51
N ILE A 472 -15.05 -0.03 17.38
CA ILE A 472 -14.15 0.97 16.79
C ILE A 472 -14.92 2.23 16.40
N ALA A 473 -16.08 2.07 15.75
CA ALA A 473 -16.95 3.18 15.38
C ALA A 473 -17.41 3.97 16.60
N GLN A 474 -17.81 3.29 17.68
CA GLN A 474 -18.19 3.93 18.94
C GLN A 474 -17.03 4.68 19.58
N ARG A 475 -15.86 4.05 19.70
CA ARG A 475 -14.65 4.71 20.23
C ARG A 475 -14.25 5.92 19.41
N GLN A 476 -14.37 5.86 18.08
CA GLN A 476 -14.11 7.00 17.20
C GLN A 476 -15.06 8.17 17.47
N ARG A 477 -16.35 7.89 17.65
CA ARG A 477 -17.36 8.93 17.98
C ARG A 477 -17.10 9.57 19.34
N HIS A 478 -16.71 8.77 20.32
CA HIS A 478 -16.36 9.28 21.65
C HIS A 478 -15.09 10.13 21.59
N HIS A 479 -14.02 9.64 20.93
CA HIS A 479 -12.77 10.38 20.78
C HIS A 479 -12.95 11.72 20.07
N TRP A 480 -13.91 11.84 19.14
CA TRP A 480 -14.23 13.12 18.49
C TRP A 480 -14.65 14.23 19.46
N GLN A 481 -15.15 13.88 20.64
CA GLN A 481 -15.54 14.82 21.69
C GLN A 481 -14.35 15.23 22.58
N SER A 482 -13.18 14.62 22.42
CA SER A 482 -11.97 14.93 23.20
C SER A 482 -11.37 16.29 22.83
N ALA A 483 -10.69 16.92 23.79
CA ALA A 483 -9.99 18.19 23.59
C ALA A 483 -8.95 18.09 22.45
N ASP A 484 -8.20 16.99 22.40
CA ASP A 484 -7.19 16.73 21.36
C ASP A 484 -7.80 16.73 19.95
N ALA A 485 -8.93 16.05 19.77
CA ALA A 485 -9.63 16.01 18.48
C ALA A 485 -10.14 17.39 18.08
N GLN A 486 -10.66 18.17 19.03
CA GLN A 486 -11.14 19.54 18.78
C GLN A 486 -9.99 20.50 18.45
N GLN A 487 -8.84 20.36 19.11
CA GLN A 487 -7.64 21.13 18.79
C GLN A 487 -7.15 20.81 17.37
N HIS A 488 -7.04 19.52 17.02
CA HIS A 488 -6.63 19.11 15.68
C HIS A 488 -7.58 19.64 14.59
N LEU A 489 -8.89 19.62 14.84
CA LEU A 489 -9.88 20.22 13.96
C LEU A 489 -9.66 21.73 13.78
N HIS A 490 -9.35 22.45 14.86
CA HIS A 490 -9.05 23.88 14.80
C HIS A 490 -7.83 24.17 13.92
N GLU A 491 -6.76 23.38 14.07
CA GLU A 491 -5.55 23.50 13.25
C GLU A 491 -5.83 23.21 11.77
N LEU A 492 -6.59 22.17 11.47
CA LEU A 492 -7.01 21.85 10.10
C LEU A 492 -7.87 22.97 9.50
N ALA A 493 -8.83 23.51 10.25
CA ALA A 493 -9.68 24.61 9.81
C ALA A 493 -8.86 25.89 9.55
N ALA A 494 -7.84 26.15 10.36
CA ALA A 494 -6.92 27.27 10.13
C ALA A 494 -6.12 27.08 8.83
N ARG A 495 -5.61 25.87 8.57
CA ARG A 495 -4.83 25.56 7.36
C ARG A 495 -5.66 25.58 6.08
N LEU A 496 -6.93 25.20 6.16
CA LEU A 496 -7.81 25.08 4.99
C LEU A 496 -8.68 26.32 4.77
N ARG A 497 -8.54 27.37 5.59
CA ARG A 497 -9.38 28.57 5.55
C ARG A 497 -9.41 29.24 4.17
N ASP A 498 -8.26 29.29 3.51
CA ASP A 498 -8.08 29.94 2.20
C ASP A 498 -7.88 28.90 1.09
N ALA A 499 -8.24 27.64 1.32
CA ALA A 499 -8.18 26.61 0.28
C ALA A 499 -9.20 26.93 -0.83
N PRO A 500 -8.80 26.84 -2.11
CA PRO A 500 -9.75 27.02 -3.21
C PRO A 500 -10.84 25.94 -3.13
N PRO A 501 -12.09 26.30 -3.49
CA PRO A 501 -13.25 25.41 -3.41
C PRO A 501 -13.16 24.17 -4.31
#